data_AF-A0A2V6VBD7-F1
#
_entry.id   AF-A0A2V6VBD7-F1
#
_cell.length_a   1.000
_cell.length_b   1.000
_cell.length_c   1.000
_cell.angle_alpha   90.00
_cell.angle_beta   90.00
_cell.angle_gamma   90.00
#
_symmetry.space_group_name_H-M   'P 1'
#
loop_
_entity.id
_entity.type
_entity.pdbx_description
1 polymer ?
#
loop_
_entity_poly.entity_id
_entity_poly.type
_entity_poly.pdbx_seq_one_letter_code
_entity_poly.pdbx_strand_id
1 'polypeptide(L)'
;MPAIKVTDLAYGRLRAPDLDVMEEFLTHFGMVRADRTRNALYMRGTDPSHHLHVTEKGDAGFVGLAYYAASLDDLKRLGNAPGASGVEDIDEPGGGKRVRLKEPNGYQVEVVYGIETLKPIPVERQALNSGLDPLKRAGELYRLPKGPSRVKRIGHGVMASPRITETVQWFRDTLGFVCSDDVYAGSKDNIIGSFNRCDRGETYVDHHVFFCIKNERAGLNHLSFEVQDIDDVFMGHDYLEKVAKYEHMWGLG
;
A
#
# COMPACT_ATOMS: atom_id res chain seq x y z
N MET A 1 14.83 -20.97 5.16
CA MET A 1 14.66 -19.78 6.02
C MET A 1 14.66 -18.57 5.12
N PRO A 2 13.78 -17.58 5.34
CA PRO A 2 13.71 -16.44 4.47
C PRO A 2 14.97 -15.57 4.57
N ALA A 3 15.23 -14.75 3.55
CA ALA A 3 16.37 -13.83 3.54
C ALA A 3 16.26 -12.82 4.68
N ILE A 4 15.08 -12.21 4.84
CA ILE A 4 14.70 -11.38 5.99
C ILE A 4 13.21 -11.57 6.33
N LYS A 5 12.73 -10.91 7.40
CA LYS A 5 11.30 -10.74 7.67
C LYS A 5 10.97 -9.24 7.67
N VAL A 6 10.18 -8.79 6.70
CA VAL A 6 9.73 -7.39 6.64
C VAL A 6 8.60 -7.14 7.64
N THR A 7 8.38 -5.87 8.02
CA THR A 7 7.44 -5.52 9.08
C THR A 7 6.09 -5.02 8.58
N ASP A 8 6.07 -4.32 7.44
CA ASP A 8 4.83 -3.80 6.82
C ASP A 8 5.10 -3.32 5.38
N LEU A 9 4.04 -3.02 4.63
CA LEU A 9 4.10 -2.35 3.34
C LEU A 9 4.37 -0.84 3.52
N ALA A 10 5.37 -0.32 2.82
CA ALA A 10 5.77 1.08 2.89
C ALA A 10 5.00 1.95 1.89
N TYR A 11 5.09 1.59 0.60
CA TYR A 11 4.43 2.32 -0.47
C TYR A 11 4.33 1.50 -1.75
N GLY A 12 3.42 1.90 -2.63
CA GLY A 12 3.44 1.50 -4.05
C GLY A 12 4.13 2.56 -4.91
N ARG A 13 4.88 2.13 -5.93
CA ARG A 13 5.57 3.01 -6.89
C ARG A 13 5.04 2.81 -8.30
N LEU A 14 4.58 3.91 -8.91
CA LEU A 14 4.02 3.98 -10.26
C LEU A 14 4.79 4.98 -11.13
N ARG A 15 4.51 4.94 -12.42
CA ARG A 15 4.84 5.99 -13.40
C ARG A 15 3.59 6.59 -13.99
N ALA A 16 3.60 7.89 -14.25
CA ALA A 16 2.55 8.61 -14.97
C ALA A 16 3.16 9.69 -15.88
N PRO A 17 2.58 9.95 -17.08
CA PRO A 17 3.12 10.92 -18.03
C PRO A 17 2.99 12.35 -17.52
N ASP A 18 1.97 12.59 -16.68
CA ASP A 18 1.65 13.89 -16.12
C ASP A 18 1.45 13.78 -14.60
N LEU A 19 2.34 14.44 -13.84
CA LEU A 19 2.30 14.45 -12.39
C LEU A 19 1.20 15.38 -11.85
N ASP A 20 0.76 16.39 -12.60
CA ASP A 20 -0.34 17.26 -12.19
C ASP A 20 -1.67 16.51 -12.23
N VAL A 21 -1.91 15.76 -13.30
CA VAL A 21 -3.09 14.89 -13.43
C VAL A 21 -3.08 13.81 -12.35
N MET A 22 -1.94 13.17 -12.11
CA MET A 22 -1.84 12.16 -11.05
C MET A 22 -2.11 12.76 -9.67
N GLU A 23 -1.55 13.93 -9.39
CA GLU A 23 -1.75 14.57 -8.10
C GLU A 23 -3.21 14.99 -7.89
N GLU A 24 -3.87 15.52 -8.92
CA GLU A 24 -5.30 15.83 -8.86
C GLU A 24 -6.11 14.58 -8.50
N PHE A 25 -5.83 13.45 -9.18
CA PHE A 25 -6.46 12.17 -8.86
C PHE A 25 -6.23 11.76 -7.41
N LEU A 26 -4.98 11.70 -6.96
CA LEU A 26 -4.65 11.24 -5.62
C LEU A 26 -5.18 12.18 -4.52
N THR A 27 -5.28 13.48 -4.81
CA THR A 27 -5.92 14.47 -3.94
C THR A 27 -7.43 14.22 -3.85
N HIS A 28 -8.10 14.04 -4.98
CA HIS A 28 -9.53 13.70 -5.00
C HIS A 28 -9.83 12.32 -4.39
N PHE A 29 -8.88 11.40 -4.47
CA PHE A 29 -8.96 10.08 -3.85
C PHE A 29 -8.84 10.13 -2.32
N GLY A 30 -8.22 11.18 -1.76
CA GLY A 30 -8.11 11.37 -0.32
C GLY A 30 -6.71 11.34 0.27
N MET A 31 -5.68 11.44 -0.58
CA MET A 31 -4.29 11.59 -0.15
C MET A 31 -3.87 13.07 -0.08
N VAL A 32 -2.76 13.32 0.59
CA VAL A 32 -2.15 14.64 0.73
C VAL A 32 -0.73 14.60 0.16
N ARG A 33 -0.31 15.66 -0.54
CA ARG A 33 1.07 15.81 -0.99
C ARG A 33 2.01 15.88 0.21
N ALA A 34 2.94 14.93 0.30
CA ALA A 34 4.04 14.99 1.23
C ALA A 34 5.19 15.83 0.65
N ASP A 35 5.57 15.52 -0.59
CA ASP A 35 6.63 16.21 -1.30
C ASP A 35 6.43 16.08 -2.81
N ARG A 36 7.12 16.92 -3.58
CA ARG A 36 7.14 16.89 -5.04
C ARG A 36 8.45 17.43 -5.58
N THR A 37 9.09 16.64 -6.44
CA THR A 37 10.26 17.06 -7.21
C THR A 37 9.86 17.34 -8.65
N ARG A 38 10.84 17.69 -9.49
CA ARG A 38 10.64 17.81 -10.94
C ARG A 38 10.19 16.49 -11.59
N ASN A 39 10.61 15.35 -11.02
CA ASN A 39 10.50 14.04 -11.65
C ASN A 39 9.62 13.06 -10.87
N ALA A 40 9.18 13.39 -9.66
CA ALA A 40 8.36 12.49 -8.86
C ALA A 40 7.42 13.23 -7.91
N LEU A 41 6.30 12.59 -7.60
CA LEU A 41 5.28 12.98 -6.65
C LEU A 41 5.24 11.98 -5.50
N TYR A 42 5.17 12.48 -4.26
CA TYR A 42 5.10 11.67 -3.05
C TYR A 42 3.82 12.01 -2.30
N MET A 43 2.89 11.07 -2.23
CA MET A 43 1.60 11.26 -1.56
C MET A 43 1.55 10.44 -0.26
N ARG A 44 0.90 11.00 0.75
CA ARG A 44 0.72 10.42 2.07
C ARG A 44 -0.73 10.36 2.50
N GLY A 45 -0.99 9.53 3.51
CA GLY A 45 -2.21 9.58 4.29
C GLY A 45 -2.03 10.39 5.57
N THR A 46 -3.03 10.30 6.45
CA THR A 46 -3.06 11.05 7.71
C THR A 46 -2.15 10.47 8.79
N ASP A 47 -1.74 9.21 8.67
CA ASP A 47 -0.86 8.57 9.64
C ASP A 47 0.61 9.05 9.45
N PRO A 48 1.52 8.77 10.40
CA PRO A 48 2.86 9.37 10.41
C PRO A 48 3.80 9.01 9.26
N SER A 49 3.49 8.02 8.41
CA SER A 49 4.34 7.66 7.27
C SER A 49 4.58 8.87 6.36
N HIS A 50 5.83 9.10 5.96
CA HIS A 50 6.17 10.23 5.09
C HIS A 50 5.43 10.16 3.76
N HIS A 51 5.40 8.99 3.14
CA HIS A 51 4.64 8.74 1.92
C HIS A 51 4.20 7.28 1.87
N LEU A 52 3.11 7.03 1.16
CA LEU A 52 2.54 5.69 0.92
C LEU A 52 2.32 5.40 -0.57
N HIS A 53 2.57 6.41 -1.41
CA HIS A 53 2.44 6.32 -2.86
C HIS A 53 3.49 7.22 -3.50
N VAL A 54 4.24 6.65 -4.45
CA VAL A 54 5.22 7.40 -5.25
C VAL A 54 4.82 7.30 -6.71
N THR A 55 4.75 8.45 -7.39
CA THR A 55 4.58 8.49 -8.85
C THR A 55 5.77 9.17 -9.50
N GLU A 56 6.48 8.46 -10.35
CA GLU A 56 7.56 8.98 -11.17
C GLU A 56 7.01 9.50 -12.51
N LYS A 57 7.61 10.55 -13.05
CA LYS A 57 7.26 11.03 -14.39
C LYS A 57 7.79 10.07 -15.45
N GLY A 58 6.92 9.60 -16.33
CA GLY A 58 7.27 8.71 -17.43
C GLY A 58 6.06 8.00 -18.02
N ASP A 59 6.27 7.04 -18.92
CA ASP A 59 5.15 6.28 -19.48
C ASP A 59 4.37 5.55 -18.38
N ALA A 60 3.04 5.61 -18.46
CA ALA A 60 2.16 5.06 -17.44
C ALA A 60 2.47 3.59 -17.16
N GLY A 61 2.68 3.24 -15.89
CA GLY A 61 2.98 1.85 -15.55
C GLY A 61 3.28 1.59 -14.09
N PHE A 62 3.23 0.32 -13.72
CA PHE A 62 3.62 -0.16 -12.40
C PHE A 62 5.13 -0.37 -12.33
N VAL A 63 5.77 0.16 -11.29
CA VAL A 63 7.21 -0.03 -11.03
C VAL A 63 7.42 -1.14 -10.02
N GLY A 64 6.73 -1.07 -8.88
CA GLY A 64 6.98 -1.99 -7.78
C GLY A 64 6.29 -1.65 -6.46
N LEU A 65 6.50 -2.53 -5.48
CA LEU A 65 6.10 -2.33 -4.09
C LEU A 65 7.34 -2.15 -3.21
N ALA A 66 7.20 -1.42 -2.11
CA ALA A 66 8.23 -1.25 -1.11
C ALA A 66 7.77 -1.72 0.26
N TYR A 67 8.66 -2.36 1.01
CA TYR A 67 8.38 -2.90 2.36
C TYR A 67 9.41 -2.42 3.38
N TYR A 68 9.01 -2.29 4.64
CA TYR A 68 9.92 -1.90 5.71
C TYR A 68 10.76 -3.10 6.19
N ALA A 69 12.08 -2.94 6.25
CA ALA A 69 12.94 -3.84 7.01
C ALA A 69 12.73 -3.62 8.52
N ALA A 70 12.85 -4.68 9.32
CA ALA A 70 12.81 -4.57 10.77
C ALA A 70 14.05 -3.87 11.35
N SER A 71 15.19 -3.95 10.65
CA SER A 71 16.45 -3.37 11.08
C SER A 71 17.36 -3.02 9.89
N LEU A 72 18.36 -2.17 10.15
CA LEU A 72 19.42 -1.91 9.18
C LEU A 72 20.25 -3.17 8.87
N ASP A 73 20.41 -4.08 9.84
CA ASP A 73 21.18 -5.31 9.63
C ASP A 73 20.42 -6.32 8.77
N ASP A 74 19.09 -6.39 8.88
CA ASP A 74 18.26 -7.10 7.90
C ASP A 74 18.44 -6.50 6.51
N LEU A 75 18.40 -5.18 6.40
CA LEU A 75 18.60 -4.51 5.11
C LEU A 75 19.98 -4.85 4.51
N LYS A 76 21.06 -4.84 5.31
CA LYS A 76 22.39 -5.28 4.87
C LYS A 76 22.43 -6.74 4.46
N ARG A 77 21.77 -7.63 5.22
CA ARG A 77 21.67 -9.06 4.89
C ARG A 77 20.98 -9.26 3.55
N LEU A 78 19.86 -8.56 3.32
CA LEU A 78 19.15 -8.59 2.04
C LEU A 78 19.99 -8.00 0.90
N GLY A 79 20.75 -6.94 1.17
CA GLY A 79 21.66 -6.34 0.19
C GLY A 79 22.74 -7.28 -0.34
N ASN A 80 23.08 -8.34 0.41
CA ASN A 80 24.01 -9.39 -0.01
C ASN A 80 23.33 -10.56 -0.75
N ALA A 81 21.99 -10.54 -0.90
CA ALA A 81 21.27 -11.58 -1.60
C ALA A 81 21.55 -11.54 -3.12
N PRO A 82 21.52 -12.68 -3.82
CA PRO A 82 21.71 -12.71 -5.28
C PRO A 82 20.74 -11.77 -6.01
N GLY A 83 21.28 -10.90 -6.86
CA GLY A 83 20.49 -9.95 -7.66
C GLY A 83 19.99 -8.71 -6.90
N ALA A 84 20.31 -8.57 -5.61
CA ALA A 84 20.06 -7.35 -4.86
C ALA A 84 21.03 -6.23 -5.29
N SER A 85 20.58 -4.97 -5.21
CA SER A 85 21.40 -3.80 -5.53
C SER A 85 22.55 -3.52 -4.54
N GLY A 86 22.61 -4.23 -3.41
CA GLY A 86 23.29 -3.73 -2.21
C GLY A 86 22.49 -2.65 -1.51
N VAL A 87 22.98 -2.19 -0.35
CA VAL A 87 22.35 -1.11 0.42
C VAL A 87 22.72 0.24 -0.19
N GLU A 88 21.71 1.02 -0.52
CA GLU A 88 21.82 2.36 -1.11
C GLU A 88 21.23 3.41 -0.16
N ASP A 89 21.78 4.63 -0.18
CA ASP A 89 21.10 5.79 0.40
C ASP A 89 19.93 6.22 -0.50
N ILE A 90 18.82 6.59 0.11
CA ILE A 90 17.65 7.11 -0.61
C ILE A 90 17.84 8.62 -0.83
N ASP A 91 18.18 8.99 -2.06
CA ASP A 91 18.26 10.39 -2.52
C ASP A 91 16.88 10.88 -3.03
N GLU A 92 15.85 10.64 -2.22
CA GLU A 92 14.45 11.01 -2.48
C GLU A 92 13.85 11.57 -1.18
N PRO A 93 12.78 12.40 -1.23
CA PRO A 93 12.09 12.90 -0.05
C PRO A 93 11.78 11.82 1.00
N GLY A 94 12.06 12.15 2.26
CA GLY A 94 12.00 11.24 3.41
C GLY A 94 13.29 10.48 3.68
N GLY A 95 14.22 10.40 2.71
CA GLY A 95 15.54 9.82 2.90
C GLY A 95 15.52 8.36 3.37
N GLY A 96 16.52 7.97 4.14
CA GLY A 96 16.70 6.60 4.62
C GLY A 96 17.60 5.76 3.72
N LYS A 97 17.46 4.43 3.82
CA LYS A 97 18.24 3.45 3.05
C LYS A 97 17.33 2.44 2.39
N ARG A 98 17.74 1.91 1.24
CA ARG A 98 17.01 0.85 0.53
C ARG A 98 17.90 -0.25 -0.04
N VAL A 99 17.27 -1.37 -0.34
CA VAL A 99 17.75 -2.42 -1.24
C VAL A 99 16.68 -2.65 -2.30
N ARG A 100 17.08 -2.81 -3.56
CA ARG A 100 16.20 -3.13 -4.67
C ARG A 100 16.44 -4.56 -5.13
N LEU A 101 15.35 -5.27 -5.37
CA LEU A 101 15.34 -6.59 -5.98
C LEU A 101 14.36 -6.61 -7.16
N LYS A 102 14.39 -7.70 -7.92
CA LYS A 102 13.37 -8.00 -8.92
C LYS A 102 12.64 -9.27 -8.53
N GLU A 103 11.31 -9.18 -8.46
CA GLU A 103 10.48 -10.38 -8.32
C GLU A 103 10.45 -11.16 -9.66
N PRO A 104 9.95 -12.40 -9.70
CA PRO A 104 10.05 -13.27 -10.87
C PRO A 104 9.55 -12.66 -12.19
N ASN A 105 8.54 -11.79 -12.19
CA ASN A 105 7.99 -11.11 -13.37
C ASN A 105 8.77 -9.83 -13.77
N GLY A 106 9.83 -9.50 -13.04
CA GLY A 106 10.74 -8.40 -13.35
C GLY A 106 10.36 -7.06 -12.72
N TYR A 107 9.26 -6.99 -11.97
CA TYR A 107 8.90 -5.79 -11.21
C TYR A 107 9.87 -5.56 -10.07
N GLN A 108 10.09 -4.29 -9.76
CA GLN A 108 10.97 -3.92 -8.67
C GLN A 108 10.28 -4.22 -7.33
N VAL A 109 11.06 -4.71 -6.39
CA VAL A 109 10.67 -4.73 -4.97
C VAL A 109 11.73 -3.96 -4.21
N GLU A 110 11.30 -2.93 -3.49
CA GLU A 110 12.18 -2.18 -2.59
C GLU A 110 12.00 -2.68 -1.16
N VAL A 111 13.08 -2.75 -0.42
CA VAL A 111 13.03 -2.87 1.04
C VAL A 111 13.73 -1.66 1.62
N VAL A 112 13.07 -0.96 2.54
CA VAL A 112 13.49 0.35 3.03
C VAL A 112 13.67 0.36 4.54
N TYR A 113 14.55 1.22 5.04
CA TYR A 113 14.78 1.44 6.46
C TYR A 113 15.12 2.91 6.74
N GLY A 114 14.56 3.46 7.81
CA GLY A 114 14.91 4.79 8.29
C GLY A 114 14.40 5.95 7.44
N ILE A 115 13.32 5.74 6.68
CA ILE A 115 12.57 6.85 6.07
C ILE A 115 12.01 7.72 7.21
N GLU A 116 12.09 9.04 7.07
CA GLU A 116 11.51 9.99 8.00
C GLU A 116 10.01 9.71 8.25
N THR A 117 9.55 10.06 9.45
CA THR A 117 8.12 10.12 9.74
C THR A 117 7.70 11.56 9.94
N LEU A 118 6.48 11.88 9.54
CA LEU A 118 5.90 13.20 9.64
C LEU A 118 4.87 13.23 10.77
N LYS A 119 4.51 14.43 11.23
CA LYS A 119 3.41 14.58 12.19
C LYS A 119 2.13 14.02 11.59
N PRO A 120 1.33 13.26 12.35
CA PRO A 120 0.03 12.77 11.88
C PRO A 120 -0.91 13.96 11.66
N ILE A 121 -1.79 13.84 10.67
CA ILE A 121 -2.87 14.78 10.41
C ILE A 121 -4.07 14.35 11.25
N PRO A 122 -4.58 15.19 12.17
CA PRO A 122 -5.73 14.83 12.98
C PRO A 122 -6.97 14.56 12.11
N VAL A 123 -7.61 13.42 12.34
CA VAL A 123 -8.91 13.08 11.75
C VAL A 123 -9.91 12.97 12.89
N GLU A 124 -10.75 13.98 13.03
CA GLU A 124 -11.77 13.99 14.08
C GLU A 124 -12.94 13.08 13.71
N ARG A 125 -13.37 12.26 14.66
CA ARG A 125 -14.55 11.42 14.55
C ARG A 125 -15.67 11.98 15.41
N GLN A 126 -16.84 12.17 14.82
CA GLN A 126 -18.03 12.55 15.57
C GLN A 126 -18.51 11.38 16.46
N ALA A 127 -18.84 11.67 17.72
CA ALA A 127 -19.08 10.67 18.75
C ALA A 127 -20.36 9.85 18.53
N LEU A 128 -20.28 8.57 18.13
CA LEU A 128 -21.43 7.72 17.77
C LEU A 128 -22.33 7.33 18.95
N ASN A 129 -23.66 7.51 18.80
CA ASN A 129 -24.63 6.82 19.64
C ASN A 129 -24.54 5.32 19.37
N SER A 130 -24.63 4.51 20.43
CA SER A 130 -24.69 3.04 20.32
C SER A 130 -25.79 2.51 21.23
N GLY A 131 -26.13 1.22 21.11
CA GLY A 131 -27.11 0.60 22.02
C GLY A 131 -26.70 0.66 23.49
N LEU A 132 -25.39 0.73 23.78
CA LEU A 132 -24.85 0.88 25.14
C LEU A 132 -24.79 2.35 25.60
N ASP A 133 -24.81 3.30 24.68
CA ASP A 133 -24.72 4.73 24.95
C ASP A 133 -25.59 5.53 23.96
N PRO A 134 -26.92 5.54 24.16
CA PRO A 134 -27.86 6.12 23.19
C PRO A 134 -27.90 7.65 23.22
N LEU A 135 -27.28 8.28 24.23
CA LEU A 135 -27.34 9.74 24.45
C LEU A 135 -25.96 10.41 24.34
N LYS A 136 -24.93 9.70 23.86
CA LYS A 136 -23.55 10.21 23.71
C LYS A 136 -23.45 11.55 22.98
N ARG A 137 -24.37 11.80 22.06
CA ARG A 137 -24.48 13.04 21.26
C ARG A 137 -25.83 13.74 21.43
N ALA A 138 -26.44 13.66 22.61
CA ALA A 138 -27.72 14.31 22.87
C ALA A 138 -27.64 15.82 22.59
N GLY A 139 -28.50 16.31 21.70
CA GLY A 139 -28.51 17.73 21.27
C GLY A 139 -27.51 18.08 20.17
N GLU A 140 -26.67 17.13 19.73
CA GLU A 140 -25.69 17.33 18.65
C GLU A 140 -26.13 16.62 17.36
N LEU A 141 -26.07 17.35 16.24
CA LEU A 141 -26.39 16.78 14.93
C LEU A 141 -25.21 15.96 14.40
N TYR A 142 -25.49 14.75 13.91
CA TYR A 142 -24.50 13.97 13.16
C TYR A 142 -24.44 14.47 11.72
N ARG A 143 -23.29 15.00 11.31
CA ARG A 143 -23.06 15.51 9.96
C ARG A 143 -21.73 15.02 9.44
N LEU A 144 -21.79 14.03 8.56
CA LEU A 144 -20.59 13.49 7.93
C LEU A 144 -19.84 14.59 7.15
N PRO A 145 -18.53 14.75 7.41
CA PRO A 145 -17.72 15.71 6.67
C PRO A 145 -17.68 15.35 5.17
N LYS A 146 -18.23 16.23 4.32
CA LYS A 146 -18.20 16.05 2.86
C LYS A 146 -16.79 16.25 2.30
N GLY A 147 -16.49 15.57 1.20
CA GLY A 147 -15.23 15.71 0.48
C GLY A 147 -14.57 14.36 0.19
N PRO A 148 -13.30 14.37 -0.23
CA PRO A 148 -12.56 13.13 -0.45
C PRO A 148 -12.43 12.34 0.86
N SER A 149 -12.18 11.04 0.75
CA SER A 149 -11.84 10.22 1.93
C SER A 149 -10.58 10.74 2.61
N ARG A 150 -10.35 10.31 3.84
CA ARG A 150 -9.14 10.62 4.61
C ARG A 150 -8.29 9.36 4.68
N VAL A 151 -7.53 9.12 3.62
CA VAL A 151 -6.60 7.98 3.56
C VAL A 151 -5.66 8.08 4.76
N LYS A 152 -5.55 7.00 5.53
CA LYS A 152 -4.70 6.90 6.72
C LYS A 152 -3.32 6.38 6.39
N ARG A 153 -3.29 5.12 5.94
CA ARG A 153 -2.08 4.37 5.56
C ARG A 153 -2.38 3.46 4.37
N ILE A 154 -1.34 2.91 3.76
CA ILE A 154 -1.48 1.81 2.80
C ILE A 154 -1.79 0.53 3.57
N GLY A 155 -2.74 -0.26 3.07
CA GLY A 155 -3.07 -1.56 3.63
C GLY A 155 -2.33 -2.67 2.89
N HIS A 156 -2.59 -2.81 1.59
CA HIS A 156 -1.99 -3.90 0.80
C HIS A 156 -1.78 -3.54 -0.67
N GLY A 157 -0.86 -4.28 -1.29
CA GLY A 157 -0.65 -4.27 -2.74
C GLY A 157 -1.06 -5.60 -3.36
N VAL A 158 -1.72 -5.54 -4.51
CA VAL A 158 -2.13 -6.73 -5.27
C VAL A 158 -1.40 -6.80 -6.59
N MET A 159 -0.68 -7.90 -6.81
CA MET A 159 -0.02 -8.18 -8.07
C MET A 159 -0.75 -9.29 -8.84
N ALA A 160 -0.98 -9.05 -10.11
CA ALA A 160 -1.36 -10.08 -11.08
C ALA A 160 -0.10 -10.78 -11.60
N SER A 161 -0.15 -12.10 -11.79
CA SER A 161 0.99 -12.88 -12.27
C SER A 161 0.58 -14.13 -13.07
N PRO A 162 1.23 -14.43 -14.21
CA PRO A 162 1.08 -15.70 -14.93
C PRO A 162 1.81 -16.85 -14.24
N ARG A 163 2.69 -16.55 -13.29
CA ARG A 163 3.51 -17.51 -12.53
C ARG A 163 3.27 -17.32 -11.05
N ILE A 164 2.01 -17.43 -10.64
CA ILE A 164 1.56 -17.17 -9.26
C ILE A 164 2.38 -17.95 -8.23
N THR A 165 2.60 -19.25 -8.43
CA THR A 165 3.35 -20.09 -7.49
C THR A 165 4.78 -19.61 -7.30
N GLU A 166 5.50 -19.32 -8.41
CA GLU A 166 6.86 -18.77 -8.36
C GLU A 166 6.90 -17.41 -7.67
N THR A 167 5.92 -16.55 -7.99
CA THR A 167 5.84 -15.19 -7.44
C THR A 167 5.61 -15.23 -5.93
N VAL A 168 4.59 -15.96 -5.48
CA VAL A 168 4.24 -16.10 -4.06
C VAL A 168 5.41 -16.71 -3.29
N GLN A 169 6.02 -17.77 -3.83
CA GLN A 169 7.15 -18.41 -3.17
C GLN A 169 8.34 -17.46 -3.04
N TRP A 170 8.63 -16.66 -4.07
CA TRP A 170 9.69 -15.65 -4.01
C TRP A 170 9.46 -14.63 -2.88
N PHE A 171 8.23 -14.12 -2.72
CA PHE A 171 7.90 -13.19 -1.63
C PHE A 171 8.03 -13.84 -0.25
N ARG A 172 7.62 -15.11 -0.09
CA ARG A 172 7.77 -15.87 1.16
C ARG A 172 9.25 -16.12 1.49
N ASP A 173 10.05 -16.53 0.51
CA ASP A 173 11.47 -16.84 0.71
C ASP A 173 12.35 -15.59 0.84
N THR A 174 11.99 -14.49 0.18
CA THR A 174 12.81 -13.27 0.19
C THR A 174 12.42 -12.36 1.36
N LEU A 175 11.13 -12.09 1.53
CA LEU A 175 10.63 -11.10 2.51
C LEU A 175 10.05 -11.74 3.77
N GLY A 176 9.98 -13.07 3.84
CA GLY A 176 9.52 -13.79 5.02
C GLY A 176 8.01 -13.74 5.22
N PHE A 177 7.23 -13.55 4.15
CA PHE A 177 5.79 -13.64 4.24
C PHE A 177 5.31 -15.05 4.55
N VAL A 178 4.14 -15.12 5.18
CA VAL A 178 3.42 -16.37 5.45
C VAL A 178 2.02 -16.31 4.86
N CYS A 179 1.53 -17.47 4.43
CA CYS A 179 0.18 -17.62 3.89
C CYS A 179 -0.87 -17.29 4.95
N SER A 180 -1.80 -16.42 4.61
CA SER A 180 -3.05 -16.24 5.34
C SER A 180 -4.15 -17.10 4.74
N ASP A 181 -4.38 -16.95 3.44
CA ASP A 181 -5.33 -17.75 2.68
C ASP A 181 -4.78 -18.03 1.27
N ASP A 182 -4.99 -19.25 0.78
CA ASP A 182 -4.78 -19.60 -0.61
C ASP A 182 -6.15 -19.92 -1.24
N VAL A 183 -6.39 -19.35 -2.42
CA VAL A 183 -7.60 -19.54 -3.21
C VAL A 183 -7.28 -20.51 -4.34
N TYR A 184 -8.11 -21.55 -4.49
CA TYR A 184 -7.90 -22.63 -5.44
C TYR A 184 -9.05 -22.70 -6.44
N ALA A 185 -8.74 -23.02 -7.70
CA ALA A 185 -9.74 -23.41 -8.69
C ALA A 185 -9.74 -24.93 -8.87
N GLY A 186 -10.69 -25.60 -8.22
CA GLY A 186 -10.76 -27.06 -8.21
C GLY A 186 -9.79 -27.65 -7.18
N SER A 187 -8.72 -28.31 -7.64
CA SER A 187 -7.77 -28.98 -6.73
C SER A 187 -6.86 -27.99 -6.00
N LYS A 188 -6.32 -28.41 -4.85
CA LYS A 188 -5.37 -27.62 -4.06
C LYS A 188 -4.04 -27.32 -4.77
N ASP A 189 -3.74 -28.03 -5.84
CA ASP A 189 -2.53 -27.76 -6.64
C ASP A 189 -2.72 -26.61 -7.64
N ASN A 190 -3.97 -26.15 -7.85
CA ASN A 190 -4.29 -25.04 -8.75
C ASN A 190 -4.61 -23.76 -7.97
N ILE A 191 -3.56 -23.16 -7.40
CA ILE A 191 -3.65 -21.85 -6.75
C ILE A 191 -3.98 -20.77 -7.80
N ILE A 192 -5.02 -20.00 -7.54
CA ILE A 192 -5.45 -18.86 -8.36
C ILE A 192 -5.33 -17.51 -7.62
N GLY A 193 -5.14 -17.55 -6.30
CA GLY A 193 -4.90 -16.38 -5.47
C GLY A 193 -4.19 -16.76 -4.18
N SER A 194 -3.36 -15.88 -3.64
CA SER A 194 -2.68 -16.11 -2.35
C SER A 194 -2.53 -14.82 -1.55
N PHE A 195 -3.18 -14.77 -0.39
CA PHE A 195 -3.10 -13.70 0.60
C PHE A 195 -1.94 -13.96 1.55
N ASN A 196 -1.05 -12.98 1.72
CA ASN A 196 0.19 -13.15 2.45
C ASN A 196 0.43 -11.97 3.42
N ARG A 197 0.73 -12.31 4.68
CA ARG A 197 1.03 -11.36 5.76
C ARG A 197 2.49 -11.41 6.18
N CYS A 198 2.93 -10.36 6.88
CA CYS A 198 4.23 -10.34 7.54
C CYS A 198 4.30 -11.38 8.67
N ASP A 199 5.37 -12.17 8.73
CA ASP A 199 5.66 -13.01 9.89
C ASP A 199 6.36 -12.19 10.97
N ARG A 200 5.61 -11.76 11.99
CA ARG A 200 6.13 -10.97 13.13
C ARG A 200 6.03 -11.71 14.47
N GLY A 201 6.02 -13.04 14.44
CA GLY A 201 5.85 -13.87 15.63
C GLY A 201 4.54 -13.56 16.35
N GLU A 202 4.63 -13.21 17.64
CA GLU A 202 3.47 -12.88 18.49
C GLU A 202 2.89 -11.48 18.24
N THR A 203 3.52 -10.66 17.37
CA THR A 203 3.00 -9.32 17.06
C THR A 203 1.84 -9.44 16.08
N TYR A 204 0.68 -8.88 16.42
CA TYR A 204 -0.46 -8.79 15.51
C TYR A 204 -0.12 -8.01 14.24
N VAL A 205 -0.62 -8.51 13.12
CA VAL A 205 -0.43 -7.95 11.77
C VAL A 205 -1.74 -7.97 11.01
N ASP A 206 -1.82 -7.18 9.95
CA ASP A 206 -2.94 -7.23 9.01
C ASP A 206 -3.08 -8.62 8.38
N HIS A 207 -4.30 -8.94 7.97
CA HIS A 207 -4.61 -10.21 7.31
C HIS A 207 -3.71 -10.47 6.10
N HIS A 208 -3.38 -9.42 5.32
CA HIS A 208 -2.38 -9.46 4.27
C HIS A 208 -1.85 -8.06 3.99
N VAL A 209 -0.60 -8.00 3.54
CA VAL A 209 0.00 -6.79 2.95
C VAL A 209 0.35 -7.02 1.47
N PHE A 210 0.32 -8.29 1.04
CA PHE A 210 0.56 -8.72 -0.33
C PHE A 210 -0.49 -9.77 -0.74
N PHE A 211 -1.16 -9.54 -1.86
CA PHE A 211 -1.97 -10.55 -2.52
C PHE A 211 -1.45 -10.77 -3.94
N CYS A 212 -1.30 -12.03 -4.34
CA CYS A 212 -0.97 -12.38 -5.71
C CYS A 212 -2.15 -13.10 -6.35
N ILE A 213 -2.61 -12.63 -7.51
CA ILE A 213 -3.71 -13.23 -8.26
C ILE A 213 -3.22 -13.77 -9.61
N LYS A 214 -3.71 -14.95 -9.99
CA LYS A 214 -3.38 -15.58 -11.27
C LYS A 214 -3.99 -14.77 -12.41
N ASN A 215 -3.17 -14.41 -13.39
CA ASN A 215 -3.60 -13.70 -14.59
C ASN A 215 -2.62 -14.00 -15.74
N GLU A 216 -3.06 -13.94 -16.99
CA GLU A 216 -2.17 -14.10 -18.15
C GLU A 216 -1.10 -13.01 -18.23
N ARG A 217 -1.40 -11.80 -17.73
CA ARG A 217 -0.47 -10.67 -17.70
C ARG A 217 -0.01 -10.38 -16.28
N ALA A 218 1.29 -10.14 -16.13
CA ALA A 218 1.85 -9.65 -14.87
C ALA A 218 1.59 -8.14 -14.74
N GLY A 219 1.43 -7.66 -13.51
CA GLY A 219 1.27 -6.23 -13.24
C GLY A 219 0.61 -5.91 -11.92
N LEU A 220 0.38 -4.62 -11.68
CA LEU A 220 -0.46 -4.18 -10.57
C LEU A 220 -1.92 -4.51 -10.88
N ASN A 221 -2.61 -5.14 -9.95
CA ASN A 221 -4.07 -5.19 -9.96
C ASN A 221 -4.63 -3.97 -9.24
N HIS A 222 -4.26 -3.75 -7.98
CA HIS A 222 -4.60 -2.53 -7.24
C HIS A 222 -3.68 -2.30 -6.04
N LEU A 223 -3.70 -1.07 -5.54
CA LEU A 223 -3.24 -0.71 -4.19
C LEU A 223 -4.48 -0.40 -3.35
N SER A 224 -4.48 -0.83 -2.10
CA SER A 224 -5.56 -0.56 -1.15
C SER A 224 -5.07 0.28 0.01
N PHE A 225 -5.94 1.17 0.48
CA PHE A 225 -5.65 2.13 1.52
C PHE A 225 -6.71 2.07 2.60
N GLU A 226 -6.28 2.25 3.85
CA GLU A 226 -7.20 2.34 4.96
C GLU A 226 -7.75 3.76 5.09
N VAL A 227 -9.01 3.86 5.47
CA VAL A 227 -9.67 5.12 5.83
C VAL A 227 -10.28 5.01 7.22
N GLN A 228 -10.80 6.11 7.73
CA GLN A 228 -11.20 6.18 9.14
C GLN A 228 -12.30 5.19 9.53
N ASP A 229 -13.32 5.06 8.70
CA ASP A 229 -14.43 4.13 8.87
C ASP A 229 -15.28 4.07 7.59
N ILE A 230 -16.37 3.30 7.66
CA ILE A 230 -17.28 3.10 6.54
C ILE A 230 -17.93 4.41 6.08
N ASP A 231 -18.24 5.35 6.97
CA ASP A 231 -18.84 6.64 6.59
C ASP A 231 -17.87 7.44 5.70
N ASP A 232 -16.57 7.39 5.98
CA ASP A 232 -15.52 8.03 5.18
C ASP A 232 -15.33 7.36 3.80
N VAL A 233 -15.57 6.04 3.70
CA VAL A 233 -15.61 5.32 2.41
C VAL A 233 -16.79 5.81 1.57
N PHE A 234 -18.00 5.82 2.13
CA PHE A 234 -19.21 6.24 1.42
C PHE A 234 -19.12 7.70 0.98
N MET A 235 -18.60 8.58 1.84
CA MET A 235 -18.47 10.00 1.52
C MET A 235 -17.41 10.26 0.45
N GLY A 236 -16.29 9.55 0.47
CA GLY A 236 -15.28 9.64 -0.59
C GLY A 236 -15.80 9.13 -1.93
N HIS A 237 -16.59 8.06 -1.94
CA HIS A 237 -17.25 7.58 -3.15
C HIS A 237 -18.23 8.60 -3.72
N ASP A 238 -19.17 9.11 -2.91
CA ASP A 238 -20.11 10.17 -3.32
C ASP A 238 -19.38 11.42 -3.85
N TYR A 239 -18.25 11.77 -3.25
CA TYR A 239 -17.39 12.85 -3.73
C TYR A 239 -16.78 12.55 -5.10
N LEU A 240 -16.18 11.36 -5.29
CA LEU A 240 -15.59 10.96 -6.58
C LEU A 240 -16.64 10.87 -7.70
N GLU A 241 -17.84 10.38 -7.40
CA GLU A 241 -18.97 10.38 -8.35
C GLU A 241 -19.34 11.80 -8.79
N LYS A 242 -19.39 12.75 -7.85
CA LYS A 242 -19.69 14.17 -8.14
C LYS A 242 -18.58 14.88 -8.91
N VAL A 243 -17.32 14.51 -8.68
CA VAL A 243 -16.20 15.00 -9.49
C VAL A 243 -16.39 14.57 -10.95
N ALA A 244 -16.98 13.40 -11.20
CA ALA A 244 -17.36 12.91 -12.52
C ALA A 244 -16.21 12.87 -13.55
N LYS A 245 -14.99 12.57 -13.08
CA LYS A 245 -13.77 12.47 -13.90
C LYS A 245 -13.16 11.07 -13.97
N TYR A 246 -13.58 10.17 -13.08
CA TYR A 246 -12.90 8.88 -12.86
C TYR A 246 -13.85 7.72 -13.13
N GLU A 247 -13.29 6.61 -13.60
CA GLU A 247 -14.04 5.39 -13.84
C GLU A 247 -14.17 4.61 -12.52
N HIS A 248 -15.41 4.36 -12.12
CA HIS A 248 -15.70 3.50 -10.99
C HIS A 248 -15.68 2.04 -11.44
N MET A 249 -14.74 1.25 -10.90
CA MET A 249 -14.58 -0.15 -11.29
C MET A 249 -15.53 -1.09 -10.53
N TRP A 250 -15.59 -0.97 -9.20
CA TRP A 250 -16.39 -1.86 -8.34
C TRP A 250 -16.51 -1.32 -6.90
N GLY A 251 -17.62 -1.59 -6.23
CA GLY A 251 -17.95 -1.12 -4.87
C GLY A 251 -19.32 -0.43 -4.81
N LEU A 252 -19.83 0.01 -3.66
CA LEU A 252 -19.34 -0.16 -2.29
C LEU A 252 -19.99 -1.39 -1.63
N GLY A 253 -19.47 -2.58 -1.96
CA GLY A 253 -20.03 -3.87 -1.53
C GLY A 253 -20.67 -4.65 -2.66
#